data_AF-A0A0S8EMI9-F1
#
_entry.id   AF-A0A0S8EMI9-F1
#
_cell.length_a   1.000
_cell.length_b   1.000
_cell.length_c   1.000
_cell.angle_alpha   90.00
_cell.angle_beta   90.00
_cell.angle_gamma   90.00
#
_symmetry.space_group_name_H-M   'P 1'
#
loop_
_entity.id
_entity.type
_entity.pdbx_description
1 polymer ?
#
loop_
_entity_poly.entity_id
_entity_poly.type
_entity_poly.pdbx_seq_one_letter_code
_entity_poly.pdbx_strand_id
1 'polypeptide(L)'
;MQLTRDNLQLLPQLLDEIHDRYFDLQRVQYDREAGQWRLPFGDSKYGPYEHAVVVRGVREYHLQDTERIRFYCINELKFSLETESVILTCDVPIGIRLDVQPDFVVSLE
;
A
#
# COMPACT_ATOMS: atom_id res chain seq x y z
N MET A 1 -13.62 2.14 2.92
CA MET A 1 -13.75 2.25 1.44
C MET A 1 -13.11 1.03 0.78
N GLN A 2 -13.58 0.60 -0.40
CA GLN A 2 -13.00 -0.52 -1.15
C GLN A 2 -12.78 -0.18 -2.63
N LEU A 3 -11.56 -0.42 -3.10
CA LEU A 3 -11.11 -0.29 -4.50
C LEU A 3 -10.90 -1.68 -5.09
N THR A 4 -11.31 -1.85 -6.33
CA THR A 4 -11.24 -3.07 -7.14
C THR A 4 -10.91 -2.66 -8.58
N ARG A 5 -10.71 -3.64 -9.45
CA ARG A 5 -10.51 -3.40 -10.89
C ARG A 5 -11.63 -2.57 -11.54
N ASP A 6 -12.87 -2.77 -11.12
CA ASP A 6 -14.05 -2.16 -11.74
C ASP A 6 -14.35 -0.73 -11.27
N ASN A 7 -13.68 -0.27 -10.21
CA ASN A 7 -13.90 1.05 -9.64
C ASN A 7 -12.61 1.86 -9.38
N LEU A 8 -11.57 1.63 -10.20
CA LEU A 8 -10.29 2.34 -10.11
C LEU A 8 -10.41 3.88 -10.19
N GLN A 9 -11.51 4.43 -10.73
CA GLN A 9 -11.81 5.85 -10.70
C GLN A 9 -11.94 6.43 -9.28
N LEU A 10 -12.10 5.59 -8.25
CA LEU A 10 -12.13 6.00 -6.85
C LEU A 10 -10.73 6.09 -6.22
N LEU A 11 -9.68 5.74 -6.96
CA LEU A 11 -8.29 5.83 -6.48
C LEU A 11 -7.92 7.22 -5.93
N PRO A 12 -8.33 8.36 -6.53
CA PRO A 12 -8.04 9.66 -5.96
C PRO A 12 -8.60 9.84 -4.54
N GLN A 13 -9.81 9.34 -4.27
CA GLN A 13 -10.41 9.40 -2.93
C GLN A 13 -9.63 8.54 -1.92
N LEU A 14 -9.08 7.41 -2.37
CA LEU A 14 -8.19 6.58 -1.55
C LEU A 14 -6.89 7.32 -1.23
N LEU A 15 -6.33 7.99 -2.22
CA LEU A 15 -5.12 8.78 -2.06
C LEU A 15 -5.34 9.93 -1.07
N ASP A 16 -6.44 10.67 -1.18
CA ASP A 16 -6.76 11.78 -0.27
C ASP A 16 -6.78 11.35 1.21
N GLU A 17 -7.14 10.10 1.50
CA GLU A 17 -7.19 9.55 2.86
C GLU A 17 -5.81 9.12 3.40
N ILE A 18 -4.90 8.70 2.52
CA ILE A 18 -3.60 8.10 2.90
C ILE A 18 -2.39 8.98 2.57
N HIS A 19 -2.57 10.01 1.76
CA HIS A 19 -1.53 10.98 1.39
C HIS A 19 -1.00 11.68 2.64
N ASP A 20 0.31 11.96 2.67
CA ASP A 20 1.03 12.58 3.79
C ASP A 20 0.94 11.81 5.13
N ARG A 21 0.51 10.54 5.11
CA ARG A 21 0.51 9.67 6.28
C ARG A 21 1.80 8.86 6.39
N TYR A 22 2.18 8.53 7.62
CA TYR A 22 3.41 7.80 7.91
C TYR A 22 3.18 6.32 8.19
N PHE A 23 4.13 5.48 7.81
CA PHE A 23 4.17 4.07 8.19
C PHE A 23 5.56 3.62 8.66
N ASP A 24 5.58 2.56 9.49
CA ASP A 24 6.79 1.83 9.85
C ASP A 24 6.90 0.59 8.97
N LEU A 25 7.94 0.52 8.14
CA LEU A 25 8.18 -0.59 7.22
C LEU A 25 8.27 -1.94 7.96
N GLN A 26 8.73 -1.95 9.22
CA GLN A 26 8.80 -3.18 10.02
C GLN A 26 7.43 -3.71 10.45
N ARG A 27 6.38 -2.90 10.35
CA ARG A 27 4.99 -3.29 10.67
C ARG A 27 4.20 -3.71 9.43
N VAL A 28 4.79 -3.62 8.25
CA VAL A 28 4.19 -4.14 7.02
C VAL A 28 4.10 -5.65 7.12
N GLN A 29 2.93 -6.19 6.81
CA GLN A 29 2.66 -7.62 6.89
C GLN A 29 2.28 -8.14 5.51
N TYR A 30 2.85 -9.27 5.13
CA TYR A 30 2.47 -10.02 3.94
C TYR A 30 2.22 -11.48 4.31
N ASP A 31 0.97 -11.90 4.18
CA ASP A 31 0.57 -13.30 4.27
C ASP A 31 0.38 -13.85 2.86
N ARG A 32 1.35 -14.66 2.43
CA ARG A 32 1.36 -15.26 1.09
C ARG A 32 0.26 -16.30 0.92
N GLU A 33 -0.06 -17.06 1.96
CA GLU A 33 -1.07 -18.14 1.87
C GLU A 33 -2.47 -17.53 1.78
N ALA A 34 -2.73 -16.47 2.54
CA ALA A 34 -3.98 -15.72 2.47
C ALA A 34 -4.03 -14.73 1.28
N GLY A 35 -2.90 -14.46 0.63
CA GLY A 35 -2.79 -13.44 -0.42
C GLY A 35 -3.11 -12.04 0.09
N GLN A 36 -2.71 -11.71 1.32
CA GLN A 36 -3.06 -10.46 1.99
C GLN A 36 -1.81 -9.66 2.35
N TRP A 37 -1.77 -8.40 1.93
CA TRP A 37 -0.78 -7.42 2.34
C TRP A 37 -1.43 -6.31 3.17
N ARG A 38 -0.78 -5.90 4.26
CA ARG A 38 -1.27 -4.88 5.18
C ARG A 38 -0.18 -3.86 5.50
N LEU A 39 -0.52 -2.58 5.34
CA LEU A 39 0.30 -1.42 5.66
C LEU A 39 -0.41 -0.56 6.72
N PRO A 40 -0.04 -0.68 8.00
CA PRO A 40 -0.49 0.23 9.03
C PRO A 40 0.09 1.63 8.80
N PHE A 41 -0.73 2.68 8.94
CA PHE A 41 -0.32 4.08 8.81
C PHE A 41 -1.00 4.98 9.83
N GLY A 42 -0.48 6.21 9.97
CA GLY A 42 -1.06 7.24 10.82
C GLY A 42 -0.42 8.61 10.64
N ASP A 43 -0.81 9.56 11.47
CA ASP A 43 -0.53 11.00 11.28
C ASP A 43 0.87 11.42 11.72
N SER A 44 1.56 10.54 12.43
CA SER A 44 2.87 10.80 13.02
C SER A 44 3.85 9.70 12.64
N LYS A 45 5.10 10.11 12.38
CA LYS A 45 6.23 9.19 12.13
C LYS A 45 6.37 8.11 13.21
N TYR A 46 6.00 8.39 14.45
CA TYR A 46 6.15 7.48 15.59
C TYR A 46 4.84 6.78 16.00
N GLY A 47 3.75 6.98 15.24
CA GLY A 47 2.42 6.46 15.53
C GLY A 47 1.59 7.36 16.46
N PRO A 48 0.39 6.90 16.86
CA PRO A 48 -0.16 5.57 16.61
C PRO A 48 -0.49 5.33 15.12
N TYR A 49 -0.46 4.07 14.68
CA TYR A 49 -0.87 3.66 13.33
C TYR A 49 -2.24 2.98 13.42
N GLU A 50 -3.28 3.81 13.51
CA GLU A 50 -4.64 3.39 13.83
C GLU A 50 -5.40 2.87 12.60
N HIS A 51 -4.89 3.19 11.41
CA HIS A 51 -5.47 2.78 10.13
C HIS A 51 -4.53 1.85 9.39
N ALA A 52 -5.06 1.14 8.40
CA ALA A 52 -4.25 0.37 7.47
C ALA A 52 -4.82 0.34 6.05
N VAL A 53 -3.91 0.36 5.09
CA VAL A 53 -4.21 -0.09 3.73
C VAL A 53 -4.08 -1.61 3.71
N VAL A 54 -5.12 -2.29 3.28
CA VAL A 54 -5.11 -3.74 3.09
C VAL A 54 -5.34 -4.05 1.62
N VAL A 55 -4.45 -4.86 1.05
CA VAL A 55 -4.58 -5.38 -0.31
C VAL A 55 -4.78 -6.89 -0.21
N ARG A 56 -5.91 -7.37 -0.74
CA ARG A 56 -6.25 -8.79 -0.86
C ARG A 56 -6.11 -9.23 -2.30
N GLY A 57 -5.78 -10.51 -2.50
CA GLY A 57 -5.43 -11.03 -3.81
C GLY A 57 -4.02 -10.65 -4.23
N VAL A 58 -3.08 -10.50 -3.29
CA VAL A 58 -1.66 -10.30 -3.58
C VAL A 58 -1.01 -11.65 -3.89
N ARG A 59 -0.29 -11.73 -5.01
CA ARG A 59 0.48 -12.90 -5.44
C ARG A 59 1.93 -12.84 -4.98
N GLU A 60 2.54 -11.66 -5.15
CA GLU A 60 3.94 -11.41 -4.84
C GLU A 60 4.10 -10.00 -4.26
N TYR A 61 5.03 -9.86 -3.31
CA TYR A 61 5.40 -8.59 -2.69
C TYR A 61 6.88 -8.32 -2.97
N HIS A 62 7.14 -7.17 -3.60
CA HIS A 62 8.49 -6.71 -3.91
C HIS A 62 8.77 -5.43 -3.13
N LEU A 63 9.89 -5.44 -2.41
CA LEU A 63 10.38 -4.31 -1.63
C LEU A 63 11.80 -3.97 -2.10
N GLN A 64 12.00 -2.71 -2.47
CA GLN A 64 13.30 -2.12 -2.73
C GLN A 64 13.48 -0.91 -1.83
N ASP A 65 14.33 -1.03 -0.81
CA ASP A 65 14.62 0.03 0.15
C ASP A 65 16.13 0.30 0.19
N THR A 66 16.56 1.36 -0.49
CA THR A 66 17.97 1.75 -0.55
C THR A 66 18.40 2.55 0.68
N GLU A 67 17.48 3.32 1.27
CA GLU A 67 17.77 4.29 2.33
C GLU A 67 17.73 3.68 3.74
N ARG A 68 16.94 2.62 3.96
CA ARG A 68 16.87 1.87 5.24
C ARG A 68 16.51 2.75 6.44
N ILE A 69 15.66 3.76 6.22
CA ILE A 69 15.28 4.76 7.23
C ILE A 69 14.08 4.34 8.10
N ARG A 70 13.54 3.13 7.87
CA ARG A 70 12.44 2.47 8.60
C ARG A 70 11.07 3.13 8.48
N PHE A 71 11.00 4.44 8.62
CA PHE A 71 9.75 5.21 8.63
C PHE A 71 9.64 6.04 7.35
N TYR A 72 8.50 5.91 6.68
CA TYR A 72 8.26 6.53 5.37
C TYR A 72 6.94 7.30 5.38
N CYS A 73 6.83 8.27 4.47
CA CYS A 73 5.62 9.03 4.19
C CYS A 73 4.99 8.51 2.90
N ILE A 74 3.69 8.21 2.93
CA ILE A 74 2.94 7.77 1.77
C ILE A 74 2.74 8.97 0.84
N ASN A 75 3.24 8.88 -0.38
CA ASN A 75 3.09 9.93 -1.37
C ASN A 75 2.09 9.53 -2.47
N GLU A 76 2.17 8.31 -3.00
CA GLU A 76 1.25 7.90 -4.06
C GLU A 76 1.01 6.39 -4.07
N LEU A 77 -0.20 6.00 -4.46
CA LEU A 77 -0.59 4.64 -4.77
C LEU A 77 -1.06 4.59 -6.21
N LYS A 78 -0.36 3.84 -7.07
CA LYS A 78 -0.68 3.67 -8.48
C LYS A 78 -1.18 2.27 -8.74
N PHE A 79 -2.04 2.16 -9.74
CA PHE A 79 -2.43 0.88 -10.31
C PHE A 79 -1.97 0.78 -11.77
N SER A 80 -1.24 -0.29 -12.09
CA SER A 80 -0.85 -0.61 -13.46
C SER A 80 -1.69 -1.79 -13.96
N LEU A 81 -2.63 -1.51 -14.87
CA LEU A 81 -3.43 -2.54 -15.54
C LEU A 81 -2.59 -3.44 -16.46
N GLU A 82 -1.50 -2.92 -17.01
CA GLU A 82 -0.60 -3.67 -17.89
C GLU A 82 0.18 -4.75 -17.12
N THR A 83 0.65 -4.42 -15.91
CA THR A 83 1.45 -5.32 -15.09
C THR A 83 0.67 -5.98 -13.96
N GLU A 84 -0.63 -5.71 -13.87
CA GLU A 84 -1.53 -6.12 -12.78
C GLU A 84 -0.90 -5.89 -11.40
N SER A 85 -0.43 -4.65 -11.17
CA SER A 85 0.30 -4.31 -9.95
C SER A 85 -0.19 -3.06 -9.25
N VAL A 86 -0.11 -3.09 -7.92
CA VAL A 86 -0.27 -1.93 -7.03
C VAL A 86 1.13 -1.44 -6.67
N ILE A 87 1.41 -0.15 -6.91
CA ILE A 87 2.71 0.46 -6.65
C ILE A 87 2.53 1.58 -5.63
N LEU A 88 3.21 1.47 -4.50
CA LEU A 88 3.29 2.51 -3.48
C LEU A 88 4.62 3.25 -3.63
N THR A 89 4.55 4.57 -3.75
CA THR A 89 5.71 5.47 -3.75
C THR A 89 5.69 6.38 -2.53
N CYS A 90 6.88 6.75 -2.09
CA CYS A 90 7.10 7.64 -0.95
C CYS A 90 8.04 8.77 -1.38
N ASP A 91 8.18 9.80 -0.53
CA ASP A 91 9.09 10.93 -0.78
C ASP A 91 10.57 10.54 -0.78
N VAL A 92 10.87 9.45 -0.09
CA VAL A 92 12.20 8.86 0.01
C VAL A 92 12.25 7.64 -0.92
N PRO A 93 13.37 7.37 -1.62
CA PRO A 93 13.49 6.21 -2.51
C PRO A 93 13.19 4.87 -1.81
N ILE A 94 11.94 4.43 -1.94
CA ILE A 94 11.46 3.10 -1.61
C ILE A 94 10.48 2.68 -2.71
N GLY A 95 10.68 1.48 -3.24
CA GLY A 95 9.79 0.85 -4.19
C GLY A 95 9.03 -0.27 -3.50
N ILE A 96 7.72 -0.09 -3.29
CA ILE A 96 6.83 -1.17 -2.88
C ILE A 96 5.93 -1.50 -4.06
N ARG A 97 6.02 -2.74 -4.54
CA ARG A 97 5.18 -3.25 -5.61
C ARG A 97 4.50 -4.54 -5.16
N LEU A 98 3.20 -4.62 -5.40
CA LEU A 98 2.38 -5.81 -5.16
C LEU A 98 1.87 -6.29 -6.50
N ASP A 99 2.21 -7.51 -6.89
CA ASP A 99 1.57 -8.14 -8.04
C ASP A 99 0.26 -8.75 -7.56
N VAL A 100 -0.85 -8.42 -8.21
CA VAL A 100 -2.19 -8.76 -7.74
C VAL A 100 -2.97 -9.64 -8.72
N GLN A 101 -4.02 -10.29 -8.24
CA GLN A 101 -4.97 -11.05 -9.05
C GLN A 101 -6.01 -10.11 -9.70
N PRO A 102 -6.72 -10.53 -10.76
CA PRO A 102 -7.77 -9.71 -11.37
C PRO A 102 -8.91 -9.29 -10.43
N ASP A 103 -9.20 -10.11 -9.41
CA ASP A 103 -10.24 -9.93 -8.39
C ASP A 103 -9.73 -9.30 -7.08
N PHE A 104 -8.57 -8.63 -7.14
CA PHE A 104 -7.99 -7.97 -5.98
C PHE A 104 -8.92 -6.92 -5.37
N VAL A 105 -8.71 -6.68 -4.07
CA VAL A 105 -9.43 -5.63 -3.32
C VAL A 105 -8.43 -4.84 -2.51
N VAL A 106 -8.45 -3.52 -2.64
CA VAL A 106 -7.76 -2.60 -1.72
C VAL A 106 -8.79 -1.98 -0.80
N SER A 107 -8.56 -2.00 0.50
CA SER A 107 -9.47 -1.41 1.49
C SER A 107 -8.73 -0.59 2.53
N LEU A 108 -9.41 0.43 3.05
CA LEU A 108 -9.01 1.11 4.28
C LEU A 108 -9.72 0.45 5.47
N GLU A 109 -8.93 0.04 6.45
CA GLU A 109 -9.37 -0.56 7.72
C GLU A 109 -8.90 0.25 8.92
#